data_AF-J9AYF5-F1
#
_entry.id   AF-J9AYF5-F1
#
_cell.length_a   1.000
_cell.length_b   1.000
_cell.length_c   1.000
_cell.angle_alpha   90.00
_cell.angle_beta   90.00
_cell.angle_gamma   90.00
#
_symmetry.space_group_name_H-M   'P 1'
#
loop_
_entity.id
_entity.type
_entity.pdbx_description
1 polymer ?
#
loop_
_entity_poly.entity_id
_entity_poly.type
_entity_poly.pdbx_seq_one_letter_code
_entity_poly.pdbx_strand_id
1 'polypeptide(L)'
;MKVCTVEDYLPVILVDQTQFCIEKDEMYWAIKLSLAWGEIQTLQEANNSSWSNFRSKFIDAAIEMHTALRVEDIGRVYYQPIVDEINSVSFIVTVRFVNGSQNAQGLTTRWLPLNKIVRKRGACRAMDVLLAEIFKIINFFESSHVRLRRGLDNPHITKEEWDLLRSVDIKASNSLTPVQFVFYTALVKAASRLLNDLEIDINFMPNQRIYRLQVFQLQFDVSFIILLPKIEDVCTVRSYSSLISSSIQKDCFTLPLQVFEAIHLCTYNPDFIGTYCRLSLFIEHFSTYIQYEQRNSLLEKDINVYADVLSKLDEFRHRLESSWKSVRWVGDVASIARDKRTKGVVSMKRLFAVSNGMNDEVRHNGQGTTSYKQVTSTSQDPSTSVKM
;
A
#
# COMPACT_ATOMS: atom_id res chain seq x y z
N MET A 1 8.34 -2.73 -22.88
CA MET A 1 6.86 -2.91 -22.82
C MET A 1 6.30 -3.03 -24.24
N LYS A 2 5.26 -3.85 -24.43
CA LYS A 2 4.54 -3.98 -25.70
C LYS A 2 3.06 -3.71 -25.47
N VAL A 3 2.33 -3.26 -26.49
CA VAL A 3 0.89 -3.01 -26.48
C VAL A 3 0.25 -3.89 -27.55
N CYS A 4 -0.93 -4.44 -27.27
CA CYS A 4 -1.70 -5.23 -28.23
C CYS A 4 -2.60 -4.32 -29.07
N THR A 5 -2.47 -4.32 -30.39
CA THR A 5 -3.23 -3.42 -31.29
C THR A 5 -3.66 -4.13 -32.57
N VAL A 6 -4.81 -3.75 -33.14
CA VAL A 6 -5.22 -4.16 -34.50
C VAL A 6 -4.67 -3.20 -35.56
N GLU A 7 -4.65 -1.90 -35.27
CA GLU A 7 -4.41 -0.83 -36.27
C GLU A 7 -3.26 0.13 -35.92
N ASP A 8 -2.26 -0.31 -35.14
CA ASP A 8 -1.20 0.54 -34.54
C ASP A 8 -1.67 1.60 -33.53
N TYR A 9 -2.96 1.60 -33.18
CA TYR A 9 -3.53 2.43 -32.12
C TYR A 9 -3.79 1.61 -30.86
N LEU A 10 -3.81 2.27 -29.70
CA LEU A 10 -4.25 1.63 -28.46
C LEU A 10 -5.68 1.09 -28.64
N PRO A 11 -5.99 -0.13 -28.18
CA PRO A 11 -7.35 -0.66 -28.22
C PRO A 11 -8.21 0.16 -27.27
N VAL A 12 -9.28 0.75 -27.79
CA VAL A 12 -10.22 1.57 -27.04
C VAL A 12 -11.62 1.07 -27.36
N ILE A 13 -12.42 0.84 -26.31
CA ILE A 13 -13.83 0.49 -26.42
C ILE A 13 -14.64 1.55 -25.69
N LEU A 14 -15.73 1.96 -26.32
CA LEU A 14 -16.67 2.92 -25.76
C LEU A 14 -17.47 2.27 -24.63
N VAL A 15 -17.41 2.84 -23.44
CA VAL A 15 -18.24 2.41 -22.30
C VAL A 15 -19.57 3.16 -22.30
N ASP A 16 -19.54 4.48 -22.30
CA ASP A 16 -20.74 5.31 -22.22
C ASP A 16 -20.57 6.57 -23.09
N GLN A 17 -21.63 6.96 -23.79
CA GLN A 17 -21.69 8.22 -24.56
C GLN A 17 -22.26 9.39 -23.75
N THR A 18 -22.89 9.09 -22.62
CA THR A 18 -23.71 10.05 -21.86
C THR A 18 -23.02 10.55 -20.60
N GLN A 19 -22.06 9.80 -20.07
CA GLN A 19 -21.39 10.09 -18.81
C GLN A 19 -19.91 10.42 -19.02
N PHE A 20 -19.54 11.66 -18.71
CA PHE A 20 -18.15 12.12 -18.72
C PHE A 20 -17.46 11.91 -17.37
N CYS A 21 -18.11 12.30 -16.27
CA CYS A 21 -17.54 12.19 -14.93
C CYS A 21 -17.81 10.81 -14.34
N ILE A 22 -16.76 10.08 -13.95
CA ILE A 22 -16.88 8.80 -13.27
C ILE A 22 -16.75 9.05 -11.77
N GLU A 23 -17.75 8.63 -11.01
CA GLU A 23 -17.74 8.77 -9.56
C GLU A 23 -16.64 7.92 -8.91
N LYS A 24 -16.18 8.34 -7.74
CA LYS A 24 -15.11 7.63 -7.02
C LYS A 24 -15.51 6.19 -6.66
N ASP A 25 -16.78 5.99 -6.30
CA ASP A 25 -17.30 4.68 -5.92
C ASP A 25 -17.38 3.74 -7.14
N GLU A 26 -17.72 4.27 -8.32
CA GLU A 26 -17.72 3.53 -9.58
C GLU A 26 -16.30 3.15 -10.03
N MET A 27 -15.33 4.06 -9.86
CA MET A 27 -13.92 3.73 -10.10
C MET A 27 -13.40 2.66 -9.14
N TYR A 28 -13.74 2.75 -7.84
CA TYR A 28 -13.34 1.74 -6.87
C TYR A 28 -13.99 0.38 -7.17
N TRP A 29 -15.25 0.38 -7.60
CA TRP A 29 -15.92 -0.82 -8.09
C TRP A 29 -15.20 -1.43 -9.31
N ALA A 30 -14.79 -0.61 -10.29
CA ALA A 30 -14.03 -1.07 -11.45
C ALA A 30 -12.65 -1.66 -11.05
N ILE A 31 -11.97 -1.08 -10.04
CA ILE A 31 -10.73 -1.65 -9.49
C ILE A 31 -11.00 -3.05 -8.89
N LYS A 32 -12.07 -3.22 -8.12
CA LYS A 32 -12.46 -4.54 -7.60
C LYS A 32 -12.76 -5.53 -8.73
N LEU A 33 -13.52 -5.10 -9.74
CA LEU A 33 -13.84 -5.93 -10.91
C LEU A 33 -12.57 -6.38 -11.63
N SER A 34 -11.56 -5.51 -11.68
CA SER A 34 -10.27 -5.86 -12.26
C SER A 34 -9.52 -7.00 -11.56
N LEU A 35 -9.95 -7.40 -10.36
CA LEU A 35 -9.48 -8.57 -9.60
C LEU A 35 -10.34 -9.82 -9.78
N ALA A 36 -11.41 -9.72 -10.56
CA ALA A 36 -12.47 -10.73 -10.67
C ALA A 36 -12.94 -10.94 -12.12
N TRP A 37 -12.06 -10.74 -13.12
CA TRP A 37 -12.43 -10.89 -14.54
C TRP A 37 -13.05 -12.24 -14.90
N GLY A 38 -12.68 -13.32 -14.20
CA GLY A 38 -13.28 -14.65 -14.39
C GLY A 38 -14.78 -14.73 -14.08
N GLU A 39 -15.32 -13.79 -13.28
CA GLU A 39 -16.73 -13.78 -12.89
C GLU A 39 -17.60 -12.89 -13.80
N ILE A 40 -17.01 -12.27 -14.84
CA ILE A 40 -17.67 -11.22 -15.61
C ILE A 40 -18.93 -11.69 -16.33
N GLN A 41 -18.96 -12.94 -16.81
CA GLN A 41 -20.12 -13.51 -17.49
C GLN A 41 -21.30 -13.68 -16.52
N THR A 42 -21.05 -14.18 -15.32
CA THR A 42 -22.07 -14.31 -14.27
C THR A 42 -22.66 -12.95 -13.88
N LEU A 43 -21.84 -11.90 -13.84
CA LEU A 43 -22.29 -10.54 -13.57
C LEU A 43 -23.07 -9.92 -14.75
N GLN A 44 -22.79 -10.34 -15.98
CA GLN A 44 -23.53 -9.88 -17.17
C GLN A 44 -24.93 -10.51 -17.24
N GLU A 45 -25.03 -11.83 -17.07
CA GLU A 45 -26.31 -12.56 -17.17
C GLU A 45 -27.37 -12.01 -16.22
N ALA A 46 -26.95 -11.67 -14.99
CA ALA A 46 -27.82 -11.11 -13.97
C ALA A 46 -28.06 -9.59 -14.10
N ASN A 47 -27.34 -8.88 -14.98
CA ASN A 47 -27.57 -7.45 -15.27
C ASN A 47 -28.71 -7.18 -16.26
N ASN A 48 -29.19 -8.21 -16.98
CA ASN A 48 -30.17 -8.05 -18.06
C ASN A 48 -31.56 -7.52 -17.62
N SER A 49 -31.81 -7.34 -16.31
CA SER A 49 -33.10 -6.90 -15.80
C SER A 49 -33.17 -5.49 -15.23
N SER A 50 -32.07 -4.72 -15.04
CA SER A 50 -32.15 -3.38 -14.42
C SER A 50 -31.42 -2.28 -15.19
N TRP A 51 -31.90 -1.03 -15.05
CA TRP A 51 -31.51 0.17 -15.81
C TRP A 51 -30.03 0.25 -16.22
N SER A 52 -29.80 0.72 -17.45
CA SER A 52 -28.50 1.01 -18.06
C SER A 52 -27.64 1.96 -17.21
N ASN A 53 -26.99 1.41 -16.20
CA ASN A 53 -26.06 2.11 -15.33
C ASN A 53 -24.63 1.94 -15.85
N PHE A 54 -23.71 2.78 -15.37
CA PHE A 54 -22.30 2.71 -15.73
C PHE A 54 -21.71 1.29 -15.61
N ARG A 55 -22.06 0.54 -14.56
CA ARG A 55 -21.53 -0.82 -14.30
C ARG A 55 -21.90 -1.83 -15.37
N SER A 56 -23.15 -1.84 -15.82
CA SER A 56 -23.63 -2.71 -16.89
C SER A 56 -22.87 -2.43 -18.19
N LYS A 57 -22.80 -1.16 -18.59
CA LYS A 57 -22.05 -0.71 -19.76
C LYS A 57 -20.55 -1.01 -19.66
N PHE A 58 -19.98 -0.89 -18.47
CA PHE A 58 -18.57 -1.22 -18.23
C PHE A 58 -18.30 -2.73 -18.36
N ILE A 59 -19.22 -3.56 -17.87
CA ILE A 59 -19.15 -5.03 -18.05
C ILE A 59 -19.22 -5.38 -19.53
N ASP A 60 -20.17 -4.82 -20.28
CA ASP A 60 -20.32 -5.08 -21.71
C ASP A 60 -19.05 -4.66 -22.49
N ALA A 61 -18.52 -3.48 -22.21
CA ALA A 61 -17.29 -2.98 -22.81
C ALA A 61 -16.06 -3.87 -22.47
N ALA A 62 -15.99 -4.38 -21.24
CA ALA A 62 -14.91 -5.29 -20.84
C ALA A 62 -15.04 -6.66 -21.52
N ILE A 63 -16.25 -7.18 -21.72
CA ILE A 63 -16.49 -8.43 -22.49
C ILE A 63 -16.16 -8.24 -23.97
N GLU A 64 -16.51 -7.09 -24.55
CA GLU A 64 -16.08 -6.72 -25.90
C GLU A 64 -14.54 -6.66 -25.98
N MET A 65 -13.87 -6.10 -24.97
CA MET A 65 -12.41 -6.06 -24.89
C MET A 65 -11.79 -7.46 -24.77
N HIS A 66 -12.37 -8.34 -23.95
CA HIS A 66 -11.95 -9.75 -23.84
C HIS A 66 -12.00 -10.44 -25.20
N THR A 67 -13.08 -10.20 -25.95
CA THR A 67 -13.32 -10.77 -27.27
C THR A 67 -12.35 -10.22 -28.32
N ALA A 68 -12.15 -8.89 -28.33
CA ALA A 68 -11.27 -8.20 -29.26
C ALA A 68 -9.79 -8.57 -29.07
N LEU A 69 -9.35 -8.66 -27.81
CA LEU A 69 -7.97 -8.99 -27.45
C LEU A 69 -7.72 -10.50 -27.34
N ARG A 70 -8.78 -11.31 -27.29
CA ARG A 70 -8.76 -12.76 -27.04
C ARG A 70 -8.03 -13.12 -25.74
N VAL A 71 -8.40 -12.42 -24.67
CA VAL A 71 -7.86 -12.63 -23.33
C VAL A 71 -8.97 -12.66 -22.30
N GLU A 72 -8.80 -13.50 -21.28
CA GLU A 72 -9.73 -13.60 -20.15
C GLU A 72 -9.43 -12.57 -19.05
N ASP A 73 -8.25 -11.95 -19.10
CA ASP A 73 -7.78 -10.95 -18.15
C ASP A 73 -7.20 -9.78 -18.96
N ILE A 74 -7.79 -8.59 -18.82
CA ILE A 74 -7.34 -7.34 -19.48
C ILE A 74 -6.45 -6.48 -18.57
N GLY A 75 -6.07 -6.99 -17.41
CA GLY A 75 -5.17 -6.34 -16.45
C GLY A 75 -5.89 -5.62 -15.32
N ARG A 76 -5.16 -4.78 -14.60
CA ARG A 76 -5.67 -4.01 -13.46
C ARG A 76 -6.11 -2.62 -13.90
N VAL A 77 -7.24 -2.14 -13.38
CA VAL A 77 -7.74 -0.79 -13.66
C VAL A 77 -6.88 0.24 -12.92
N TYR A 78 -6.44 1.27 -13.62
CA TYR A 78 -5.76 2.41 -13.02
C TYR A 78 -6.75 3.21 -12.17
N TYR A 79 -6.32 3.62 -10.97
CA TYR A 79 -7.25 4.08 -9.92
C TYR A 79 -7.97 5.40 -10.22
N GLN A 80 -7.50 6.15 -11.21
CA GLN A 80 -8.04 7.46 -11.59
C GLN A 80 -8.28 7.49 -13.11
N PRO A 81 -9.43 8.01 -13.58
CA PRO A 81 -9.63 8.20 -15.00
C PRO A 81 -8.71 9.29 -15.55
N ILE A 82 -8.29 9.15 -16.80
CA ILE A 82 -7.62 10.23 -17.52
C ILE A 82 -8.69 11.07 -18.18
N VAL A 83 -8.71 12.37 -17.89
CA VAL A 83 -9.81 13.25 -18.25
C VAL A 83 -9.32 14.29 -19.25
N ASP A 84 -9.98 14.37 -20.40
CA ASP A 84 -9.90 15.50 -21.32
C ASP A 84 -11.16 16.37 -21.16
N GLU A 85 -11.05 17.39 -20.33
CA GLU A 85 -12.15 18.33 -20.01
C GLU A 85 -12.66 19.09 -21.23
N ILE A 86 -11.84 19.23 -22.28
CA ILE A 86 -12.19 20.08 -23.42
C ILE A 86 -13.09 19.33 -24.40
N ASN A 87 -12.85 18.03 -24.58
CA ASN A 87 -13.69 17.17 -25.41
C ASN A 87 -14.73 16.39 -24.59
N SER A 88 -14.76 16.59 -23.27
CA SER A 88 -15.60 15.81 -22.35
C SER A 88 -15.41 14.30 -22.52
N VAL A 89 -14.15 13.85 -22.58
CA VAL A 89 -13.79 12.43 -22.70
C VAL A 89 -13.03 11.96 -21.46
N SER A 90 -13.45 10.82 -20.90
CA SER A 90 -12.76 10.16 -19.79
C SER A 90 -12.30 8.76 -20.20
N PHE A 91 -11.04 8.43 -19.93
CA PHE A 91 -10.47 7.12 -20.20
C PHE A 91 -10.29 6.32 -18.91
N ILE A 92 -10.80 5.08 -18.92
CA ILE A 92 -10.46 4.07 -17.93
C ILE A 92 -9.37 3.20 -18.54
N VAL A 93 -8.21 3.16 -17.88
CA VAL A 93 -7.03 2.45 -18.40
C VAL A 93 -6.81 1.18 -17.62
N THR A 94 -6.64 0.05 -18.32
CA THR A 94 -6.18 -1.19 -17.72
C THR A 94 -4.72 -1.48 -18.11
N VAL A 95 -3.97 -2.08 -17.19
CA VAL A 95 -2.58 -2.50 -17.44
C VAL A 95 -2.41 -3.95 -17.04
N ARG A 96 -1.92 -4.76 -17.99
CA ARG A 96 -1.62 -6.18 -17.79
C ARG A 96 -0.13 -6.44 -17.96
N PHE A 97 0.47 -7.07 -16.95
CA PHE A 97 1.81 -7.64 -17.08
C PHE A 97 1.72 -9.03 -17.69
N VAL A 98 2.51 -9.26 -18.75
CA VAL A 98 2.57 -10.54 -19.44
C VAL A 98 3.94 -11.16 -19.19
N ASN A 99 3.96 -12.29 -18.49
CA ASN A 99 5.19 -13.05 -18.24
C ASN A 99 5.44 -14.00 -19.42
N GLY A 100 6.57 -13.83 -20.12
CA GLY A 100 7.01 -14.71 -21.20
C GLY A 100 6.33 -14.47 -22.56
N SER A 101 6.81 -15.20 -23.58
CA SER A 101 6.34 -15.17 -24.97
C SER A 101 4.96 -15.83 -25.12
N GLN A 102 3.94 -15.33 -24.42
CA GLN A 102 2.58 -15.70 -24.77
C GLN A 102 2.29 -15.15 -26.17
N ASN A 103 2.18 -16.07 -27.11
CA ASN A 103 1.84 -15.84 -28.51
C ASN A 103 0.39 -15.37 -28.64
N ALA A 104 0.03 -14.25 -28.02
CA ALA A 104 -1.20 -13.53 -28.31
C ALA A 104 -1.05 -12.74 -29.63
N GLN A 105 -0.45 -13.37 -30.66
CA GLN A 105 -0.56 -12.92 -32.04
C GLN A 105 -1.77 -13.64 -32.63
N GLY A 106 -2.94 -13.05 -32.47
CA GLY A 106 -4.10 -13.43 -33.28
C GLY A 106 -3.94 -12.90 -34.69
N LEU A 107 -4.74 -13.40 -35.64
CA LEU A 107 -4.79 -12.87 -37.01
C LEU A 107 -5.06 -11.36 -37.08
N THR A 108 -5.68 -10.80 -36.02
CA THR A 108 -6.07 -9.39 -35.91
C THR A 108 -5.30 -8.62 -34.85
N THR A 109 -4.46 -9.25 -34.00
CA THR A 109 -3.79 -8.56 -32.89
C THR A 109 -2.28 -8.69 -32.99
N ARG A 110 -1.57 -7.56 -32.97
CA ARG A 110 -0.11 -7.53 -32.95
C ARG A 110 0.43 -6.79 -31.73
N TRP A 111 1.54 -7.29 -31.21
CA TRP A 111 2.28 -6.61 -30.17
C TRP A 111 3.22 -5.56 -30.75
N LEU A 112 3.04 -4.31 -30.35
CA LEU A 112 3.89 -3.19 -30.76
C LEU A 112 4.71 -2.64 -29.60
N PRO A 113 5.98 -2.28 -29.82
CA PRO A 113 6.73 -1.47 -28.88
C PRO A 113 5.98 -0.17 -28.57
N LEU A 114 5.87 0.17 -27.28
CA LEU A 114 5.15 1.37 -26.82
C LEU A 114 5.65 2.66 -27.49
N ASN A 115 6.96 2.77 -27.72
CA ASN A 115 7.57 3.93 -28.39
C ASN A 115 7.11 4.13 -29.84
N LYS A 116 6.62 3.09 -30.53
CA LYS A 116 6.06 3.23 -31.89
C LYS A 116 4.68 3.87 -31.85
N ILE A 117 3.88 3.55 -30.85
CA ILE A 117 2.53 4.09 -30.66
C ILE A 117 2.60 5.54 -30.20
N VAL A 118 3.45 5.85 -29.23
CA VAL A 118 3.62 7.22 -28.70
C VAL A 118 4.09 8.21 -29.77
N ARG A 119 4.80 7.73 -30.81
CA ARG A 119 5.25 8.57 -31.94
C ARG A 119 4.14 8.91 -32.92
N LYS A 120 3.05 8.15 -32.98
CA LYS A 120 1.88 8.45 -33.83
C LYS A 120 0.92 9.43 -33.14
N ARG A 121 1.43 10.57 -32.69
CA ARG A 121 0.60 11.68 -32.15
C ARG A 121 -0.30 12.24 -33.26
N GLY A 122 -1.49 12.73 -32.90
CA GLY A 122 -2.39 13.43 -33.83
C GLY A 122 -3.59 12.63 -34.36
N ALA A 123 -4.00 11.54 -33.72
CA ALA A 123 -5.28 10.89 -34.04
C ALA A 123 -6.46 11.76 -33.56
N CYS A 124 -6.44 12.19 -32.28
CA CYS A 124 -7.30 13.22 -31.72
C CYS A 124 -6.71 13.72 -30.39
N ARG A 125 -7.07 14.93 -29.95
CA ARG A 125 -6.53 15.55 -28.73
C ARG A 125 -6.72 14.68 -27.48
N ALA A 126 -7.87 14.03 -27.34
CA ALA A 126 -8.14 13.15 -26.19
C ALA A 126 -7.12 12.00 -26.10
N MET A 127 -6.72 11.43 -27.24
CA MET A 127 -5.68 10.40 -27.29
C MET A 127 -4.28 10.96 -26.96
N ASP A 128 -3.98 12.20 -27.32
CA ASP A 128 -2.71 12.83 -26.93
C ASP A 128 -2.63 13.03 -25.41
N VAL A 129 -3.76 13.34 -24.74
CA VAL A 129 -3.84 13.39 -23.26
C VAL A 129 -3.59 12.01 -22.65
N LEU A 130 -4.23 10.96 -23.18
CA LEU A 130 -3.96 9.57 -22.77
C LEU A 130 -2.49 9.17 -22.94
N LEU A 131 -1.90 9.47 -24.10
CA LEU A 131 -0.50 9.13 -24.41
C LEU A 131 0.50 9.94 -23.55
N ALA A 132 0.13 11.12 -23.08
CA ALA A 132 0.96 11.90 -22.16
C ALA A 132 1.09 11.22 -20.78
N GLU A 133 0.03 10.57 -20.30
CA GLU A 133 0.00 9.93 -18.97
C GLU A 133 0.51 8.48 -18.98
N ILE A 134 0.69 7.85 -20.15
CA ILE A 134 0.94 6.40 -20.25
C ILE A 134 2.19 5.92 -19.49
N PHE A 135 3.29 6.67 -19.54
CA PHE A 135 4.52 6.30 -18.84
C PHE A 135 4.37 6.40 -17.33
N LYS A 136 3.65 7.41 -16.84
CA LYS A 136 3.35 7.56 -15.41
C LYS A 136 2.50 6.40 -14.90
N ILE A 137 1.50 5.98 -15.67
CA ILE A 137 0.64 4.84 -15.33
C ILE A 137 1.43 3.53 -15.32
N ILE A 138 2.28 3.31 -16.32
CA ILE A 138 3.13 2.12 -16.36
C ILE A 138 4.11 2.11 -15.18
N ASN A 139 4.79 3.22 -14.91
CA ASN A 139 5.72 3.32 -13.77
C ASN A 139 4.99 3.09 -12.44
N PHE A 140 3.76 3.59 -12.31
CA PHE A 140 2.90 3.34 -11.14
C PHE A 140 2.66 1.83 -10.96
N PHE A 141 2.26 1.13 -12.01
CA PHE A 141 2.02 -0.31 -11.95
C PHE A 141 3.30 -1.12 -11.74
N GLU A 142 4.40 -0.75 -12.39
CA GLU A 142 5.70 -1.41 -12.16
C GLU A 142 6.14 -1.27 -10.70
N SER A 143 5.94 -0.09 -10.11
CA SER A 143 6.26 0.18 -8.71
C SER A 143 5.30 -0.53 -7.74
N SER A 144 4.02 -0.64 -8.09
CA SER A 144 2.99 -1.20 -7.22
C SER A 144 3.09 -2.72 -7.05
N HIS A 145 3.74 -3.42 -7.99
CA HIS A 145 4.01 -4.86 -7.90
C HIS A 145 5.33 -5.19 -7.19
N VAL A 146 6.17 -4.20 -6.90
CA VAL A 146 7.47 -4.40 -6.25
C VAL A 146 7.29 -4.35 -4.75
N ARG A 147 7.76 -5.42 -4.07
CA ARG A 147 7.83 -5.44 -2.60
C ARG A 147 8.80 -4.36 -2.11
N LEU A 148 8.48 -3.77 -0.97
CA LEU A 148 9.34 -2.77 -0.36
C LEU A 148 10.71 -3.37 -0.04
N ARG A 149 11.76 -2.56 -0.22
CA ARG A 149 13.12 -2.97 0.13
C ARG A 149 13.20 -3.22 1.63
N ARG A 150 13.96 -4.26 2.02
CA ARG A 150 14.15 -4.61 3.43
C ARG A 150 14.91 -3.50 4.15
N GLY A 151 14.34 -3.00 5.25
CA GLY A 151 15.01 -2.05 6.14
C GLY A 151 15.96 -2.76 7.11
N LEU A 152 15.53 -3.91 7.63
CA LEU A 152 16.30 -4.78 8.53
C LEU A 152 16.58 -6.12 7.83
N ASP A 153 17.70 -6.74 8.17
CA ASP A 153 18.10 -8.02 7.55
C ASP A 153 17.19 -9.19 8.01
N ASN A 154 16.80 -9.18 9.29
CA ASN A 154 15.90 -10.17 9.87
C ASN A 154 14.43 -9.82 9.61
N PRO A 155 13.66 -10.69 8.94
CA PRO A 155 12.23 -10.48 8.70
C PRO A 155 11.37 -10.64 9.96
N HIS A 156 11.87 -11.29 11.01
CA HIS A 156 11.15 -11.52 12.25
C HIS A 156 11.73 -10.67 13.38
N ILE A 157 10.84 -10.09 14.18
CA ILE A 157 11.22 -9.30 15.35
C ILE A 157 10.88 -10.13 16.58
N THR A 158 11.89 -10.42 17.39
CA THR A 158 11.74 -11.16 18.63
C THR A 158 11.08 -10.30 19.71
N LYS A 159 10.53 -10.97 20.74
CA LYS A 159 9.94 -10.28 21.88
C LYS A 159 10.94 -9.35 22.59
N GLU A 160 12.18 -9.81 22.76
CA GLU A 160 13.26 -9.06 23.41
C GLU A 160 13.63 -7.78 22.64
N GLU A 161 13.72 -7.87 21.30
CA GLU A 161 13.94 -6.71 20.44
C GLU A 161 12.79 -5.71 20.52
N TRP A 162 11.55 -6.19 20.49
CA TRP A 162 10.37 -5.31 20.55
C TRP A 162 10.14 -4.72 21.95
N ASP A 163 10.56 -5.41 23.02
CA ASP A 163 10.52 -4.90 24.39
C ASP A 163 11.30 -3.59 24.55
N LEU A 164 12.37 -3.39 23.76
CA LEU A 164 13.09 -2.11 23.71
C LEU A 164 12.15 -0.95 23.38
N LEU A 165 11.40 -1.03 22.28
CA LEU A 165 10.50 0.06 21.85
C LEU A 165 9.35 0.31 22.83
N ARG A 166 8.94 -0.72 23.56
CA ARG A 166 7.95 -0.60 24.64
C ARG A 166 8.54 0.07 25.88
N SER A 167 9.82 -0.16 26.17
CA SER A 167 10.49 0.37 27.36
C SER A 167 11.11 1.76 27.18
N VAL A 168 11.32 2.27 25.96
CA VAL A 168 11.94 3.61 25.70
C VAL A 168 11.23 4.77 26.43
N ASP A 169 9.95 4.64 26.77
CA ASP A 169 9.22 5.66 27.54
C ASP A 169 9.37 5.56 29.04
N ILE A 170 9.69 4.36 29.52
CA ILE A 170 9.99 4.11 30.91
C ILE A 170 11.44 4.53 31.05
N LYS A 171 11.75 5.41 32.00
CA LYS A 171 13.14 5.75 32.39
C LYS A 171 13.83 4.54 33.03
N ALA A 172 13.70 3.36 32.45
CA ALA A 172 14.41 2.16 32.86
C ALA A 172 15.84 2.34 32.38
N SER A 173 16.65 2.86 33.28
CA SER A 173 18.11 2.81 33.29
C SER A 173 18.58 1.35 33.38
N ASN A 174 18.17 0.53 32.42
CA ASN A 174 18.65 -0.83 32.24
C ASN A 174 19.57 -0.79 31.02
N SER A 175 20.80 -1.29 31.18
CA SER A 175 21.71 -1.49 30.05
C SER A 175 21.02 -2.34 28.99
N LEU A 176 21.04 -1.90 27.74
CA LEU A 176 20.51 -2.69 26.62
C LEU A 176 21.22 -4.04 26.57
N THR A 177 20.46 -5.10 26.29
CA THR A 177 21.10 -6.39 25.98
C THR A 177 21.84 -6.29 24.63
N PRO A 178 22.82 -7.16 24.36
CA PRO A 178 23.52 -7.17 23.08
C PRO A 178 22.56 -7.30 21.88
N VAL A 179 21.50 -8.11 22.02
CA VAL A 179 20.46 -8.32 21.00
C VAL A 179 19.69 -7.03 20.76
N GLN A 180 19.23 -6.37 21.83
CA GLN A 180 18.53 -5.09 21.73
C GLN A 180 19.39 -3.99 21.11
N PHE A 181 20.69 -3.97 21.41
CA PHE A 181 21.61 -3.00 20.84
C PHE A 181 21.76 -3.18 19.31
N VAL A 182 21.97 -4.41 18.85
CA VAL A 182 22.07 -4.71 17.41
C VAL A 182 20.79 -4.30 16.68
N PHE A 183 19.63 -4.67 17.24
CA PHE A 183 18.33 -4.28 16.69
C PHE A 183 18.13 -2.77 16.66
N TYR A 184 18.45 -2.09 17.76
CA TYR A 184 18.36 -0.63 17.88
C TYR A 184 19.19 0.08 16.80
N THR A 185 20.46 -0.30 16.66
CA THR A 185 21.37 0.31 15.67
C THR A 185 20.85 0.08 14.25
N ALA A 186 20.36 -1.13 13.96
CA ALA A 186 19.78 -1.45 12.66
C ALA A 186 18.49 -0.66 12.39
N LEU A 187 17.61 -0.52 13.39
CA LEU A 187 16.35 0.23 13.31
C LEU A 187 16.59 1.72 13.06
N VAL A 188 17.48 2.34 13.84
CA VAL A 188 17.83 3.75 13.68
C VAL A 188 18.46 3.99 12.32
N LYS A 189 19.38 3.11 11.88
CA LYS A 189 19.99 3.20 10.54
C LYS A 189 18.94 3.05 9.43
N ALA A 190 17.98 2.14 9.57
CA ALA A 190 16.90 1.95 8.60
C ALA A 190 15.96 3.16 8.55
N ALA A 191 15.54 3.67 9.71
CA ALA A 191 14.69 4.86 9.80
C ALA A 191 15.39 6.11 9.23
N SER A 192 16.67 6.33 9.55
CA SER A 192 17.44 7.46 9.01
C SER A 192 17.62 7.37 7.50
N ARG A 193 17.87 6.18 6.94
CA ARG A 193 17.90 5.98 5.48
C ARG A 193 16.57 6.33 4.84
N LEU A 194 15.46 5.80 5.37
CA LEU A 194 14.12 6.10 4.85
C LEU A 194 13.81 7.61 4.90
N LEU A 195 14.18 8.29 5.98
CA LEU A 195 13.98 9.74 6.10
C LEU A 195 14.83 10.55 5.11
N ASN A 196 16.04 10.09 4.81
CA ASN A 196 16.88 10.69 3.77
C ASN A 196 16.31 10.44 2.37
N ASP A 197 15.81 9.22 2.10
CA ASP A 197 15.15 8.87 0.83
C ASP A 197 13.87 9.70 0.64
N LEU A 198 13.16 9.99 1.73
CA LEU A 198 12.04 10.93 1.80
C LEU A 198 12.51 12.39 1.97
N GLU A 199 13.75 12.75 1.64
CA GLU A 199 14.29 14.13 1.65
C GLU A 199 13.87 14.98 2.88
N ILE A 200 13.74 14.38 4.05
CA ILE A 200 13.36 15.08 5.28
C ILE A 200 14.60 15.76 5.84
N ASP A 201 14.54 17.08 6.05
CA ASP A 201 15.64 17.84 6.66
C ASP A 201 16.05 17.22 8.00
N ILE A 202 17.37 17.12 8.22
CA ILE A 202 18.00 16.55 9.43
C ILE A 202 17.43 17.19 10.71
N ASN A 203 17.09 18.48 10.67
CA ASN A 203 16.49 19.20 11.79
C ASN A 203 15.08 18.70 12.16
N PHE A 204 14.34 18.12 11.20
CA PHE A 204 13.00 17.58 11.41
C PHE A 204 12.98 16.06 11.66
N MET A 205 14.08 15.34 11.41
CA MET A 205 14.17 13.90 11.70
C MET A 205 13.81 13.53 13.15
N PRO A 206 14.21 14.29 14.20
CA PRO A 206 13.83 13.98 15.58
C PRO A 206 12.32 14.06 15.87
N ASN A 207 11.56 14.79 15.04
CA ASN A 207 10.12 14.96 15.18
C ASN A 207 9.32 13.81 14.55
N GLN A 208 10.00 12.96 13.77
CA GLN A 208 9.45 11.74 13.20
C GLN A 208 9.27 10.69 14.31
N ARG A 209 8.41 9.70 14.09
CA ARG A 209 7.97 8.82 15.18
C ARG A 209 7.79 7.39 14.72
N ILE A 210 8.09 6.41 15.57
CA ILE A 210 7.87 4.99 15.30
C ILE A 210 6.57 4.53 15.96
N TYR A 211 5.72 3.85 15.21
CA TYR A 211 4.55 3.15 15.74
C TYR A 211 4.99 1.90 16.51
N ARG A 212 4.52 1.74 17.76
CA ARG A 212 5.03 0.69 18.67
C ARG A 212 3.98 -0.27 19.24
N LEU A 213 2.70 -0.12 18.89
CA LEU A 213 1.65 -0.98 19.49
C LEU A 213 1.69 -2.41 18.96
N GLN A 214 2.11 -2.59 17.70
CA GLN A 214 2.24 -3.90 17.10
C GLN A 214 3.26 -3.88 15.96
N VAL A 215 3.80 -5.07 15.69
CA VAL A 215 4.52 -5.38 14.45
C VAL A 215 3.52 -6.02 13.50
N PHE A 216 3.44 -5.52 12.27
CA PHE A 216 2.54 -6.08 11.27
C PHE A 216 3.24 -7.24 10.57
N GLN A 217 2.80 -8.47 10.85
CA GLN A 217 3.26 -9.66 10.15
C GLN A 217 2.38 -9.87 8.91
N LEU A 218 2.97 -9.70 7.73
CA LEU A 218 2.34 -9.93 6.44
C LEU A 218 2.77 -11.31 5.91
N GLN A 219 2.23 -11.74 4.75
CA GLN A 219 2.71 -12.97 4.12
C GLN A 219 4.13 -12.79 3.54
N PHE A 220 4.75 -13.91 3.17
CA PHE A 220 6.09 -13.99 2.57
C PHE A 220 7.25 -13.60 3.49
N ASP A 221 7.11 -13.88 4.80
CA ASP A 221 8.13 -13.57 5.82
C ASP A 221 8.51 -12.08 5.79
N VAL A 222 7.51 -11.21 5.82
CA VAL A 222 7.71 -9.77 5.85
C VAL A 222 7.03 -9.18 7.08
N SER A 223 7.80 -8.50 7.92
CA SER A 223 7.29 -7.71 9.03
C SER A 223 7.44 -6.23 8.75
N PHE A 224 6.42 -5.43 9.07
CA PHE A 224 6.48 -3.97 8.94
C PHE A 224 6.59 -3.31 10.31
N ILE A 225 7.55 -2.38 10.40
CA ILE A 225 7.62 -1.34 11.43
C ILE A 225 7.26 -0.02 10.74
N ILE A 226 6.30 0.71 11.29
CA ILE A 226 5.78 1.92 10.65
C ILE A 226 6.47 3.15 11.23
N LEU A 227 7.12 3.92 10.34
CA LEU A 227 7.56 5.27 10.62
C LEU A 227 6.42 6.25 10.28
N LEU A 228 6.11 7.11 11.23
CA LEU A 228 5.03 8.08 11.20
C LEU A 228 5.61 9.49 11.14
N PRO A 229 4.97 10.39 10.36
CA PRO A 229 5.37 11.79 10.36
C PRO A 229 5.05 12.46 11.69
N LYS A 230 5.48 13.71 11.86
CA LYS A 230 5.01 14.57 12.96
C LYS A 230 3.48 14.69 12.91
N ILE A 231 2.87 14.90 14.08
CA ILE A 231 1.43 14.74 14.23
C ILE A 231 0.62 15.68 13.34
N GLU A 232 1.08 16.92 13.16
CA GLU A 232 0.43 17.90 12.31
C GLU A 232 0.46 17.55 10.82
N ASP A 233 1.30 16.63 10.38
CA ASP A 233 1.44 16.24 8.98
C ASP A 233 0.64 14.97 8.63
N VAL A 234 0.12 14.24 9.62
CA VAL A 234 -0.61 12.99 9.41
C VAL A 234 -1.95 13.28 8.72
N CYS A 235 -2.13 12.72 7.52
CA CYS A 235 -3.35 12.87 6.72
C CYS A 235 -3.75 14.34 6.49
N THR A 236 -2.77 15.24 6.37
CA THR A 236 -3.04 16.64 6.00
C THR A 236 -3.69 16.69 4.64
N VAL A 237 -4.87 17.33 4.56
CA VAL A 237 -5.54 17.59 3.29
C VAL A 237 -4.70 18.62 2.55
N ARG A 238 -3.74 18.14 1.75
CA ARG A 238 -3.06 18.99 0.77
C ARG A 238 -4.11 19.39 -0.26
N SER A 239 -4.40 20.69 -0.38
CA SER A 239 -5.23 21.21 -1.47
C SER A 239 -4.70 20.69 -2.81
N TYR A 240 -5.58 20.38 -3.76
CA TYR A 240 -5.22 19.82 -5.07
C TYR A 240 -4.12 20.65 -5.78
N SER A 241 -4.08 21.96 -5.55
CA SER A 241 -3.05 22.89 -6.04
C SER A 241 -1.66 22.72 -5.39
N SER A 242 -1.59 22.28 -4.13
CA SER A 242 -0.33 22.07 -3.40
C SER A 242 0.34 20.72 -3.70
N LEU A 243 -0.41 19.75 -4.25
CA LEU A 243 0.14 18.48 -4.77
C LEU A 243 0.89 18.68 -6.10
N ILE A 244 0.54 19.73 -6.85
CA ILE A 244 1.20 20.10 -8.11
C ILE A 244 2.42 21.02 -7.85
N SER A 245 2.35 21.84 -6.79
CA SER A 245 3.34 22.90 -6.51
C SER A 245 4.48 22.46 -5.58
N SER A 246 4.25 21.51 -4.67
CA SER A 246 5.35 20.89 -3.91
C SER A 246 5.84 19.68 -4.68
N SER A 247 7.10 19.71 -5.11
CA SER A 247 7.87 18.55 -5.52
C SER A 247 7.81 17.49 -4.41
N ILE A 248 6.78 16.65 -4.41
CA ILE A 248 6.74 15.45 -3.59
C ILE A 248 7.83 14.56 -4.17
N GLN A 249 8.97 14.57 -3.46
CA GLN A 249 10.13 13.69 -3.51
C GLN A 249 10.18 12.78 -4.71
N LYS A 250 11.25 12.96 -5.51
CA LYS A 250 11.63 12.05 -6.60
C LYS A 250 11.27 10.62 -6.18
N ASP A 251 10.31 10.03 -6.90
CA ASP A 251 9.91 8.62 -6.82
C ASP A 251 8.79 8.23 -5.83
N CYS A 252 8.08 9.16 -5.17
CA CYS A 252 6.90 8.83 -4.34
C CYS A 252 5.54 9.20 -4.97
N PHE A 253 4.54 8.32 -4.86
CA PHE A 253 3.15 8.58 -5.30
C PHE A 253 2.22 8.86 -4.12
N THR A 254 1.34 9.84 -4.24
CA THR A 254 0.23 10.07 -3.29
C THR A 254 -1.01 9.34 -3.77
N LEU A 255 -1.60 8.50 -2.92
CA LEU A 255 -2.77 7.68 -3.26
C LEU A 255 -3.91 7.86 -2.26
N PRO A 256 -5.18 7.73 -2.69
CA PRO A 256 -6.28 7.54 -1.76
C PRO A 256 -6.03 6.31 -0.88
N LEU A 257 -6.39 6.38 0.39
CA LEU A 257 -6.11 5.32 1.37
C LEU A 257 -6.65 3.95 0.92
N GLN A 258 -7.88 3.90 0.41
CA GLN A 258 -8.51 2.65 -0.06
C GLN A 258 -7.76 2.04 -1.24
N VAL A 259 -7.23 2.87 -2.15
CA VAL A 259 -6.42 2.43 -3.29
C VAL A 259 -5.09 1.86 -2.81
N PHE A 260 -4.44 2.55 -1.87
CA PHE A 260 -3.22 2.04 -1.24
C PHE A 260 -3.43 0.70 -0.54
N GLU A 261 -4.51 0.56 0.23
CA GLU A 261 -4.86 -0.69 0.93
C GLU A 261 -5.06 -1.85 -0.07
N ALA A 262 -5.77 -1.61 -1.18
CA ALA A 262 -5.95 -2.61 -2.23
C ALA A 262 -4.63 -3.04 -2.90
N ILE A 263 -3.77 -2.08 -3.25
CA ILE A 263 -2.44 -2.35 -3.85
C ILE A 263 -1.54 -3.11 -2.88
N HIS A 264 -1.53 -2.69 -1.61
CA HIS A 264 -0.78 -3.34 -0.55
C HIS A 264 -1.18 -4.81 -0.43
N LEU A 265 -2.48 -5.10 -0.39
CA LEU A 265 -2.96 -6.48 -0.34
C LEU A 265 -2.68 -7.24 -1.64
N CYS A 266 -2.73 -6.61 -2.82
CA CYS A 266 -2.30 -7.26 -4.06
C CYS A 266 -0.84 -7.74 -4.01
N THR A 267 0.02 -7.05 -3.25
CA THR A 267 1.45 -7.37 -3.12
C THR A 267 1.72 -8.41 -2.03
N TYR A 268 1.05 -8.27 -0.87
CA TYR A 268 1.37 -9.03 0.34
C TYR A 268 0.31 -10.08 0.72
N ASN A 269 -0.87 -10.07 0.09
CA ASN A 269 -1.92 -11.07 0.31
C ASN A 269 -2.88 -11.18 -0.90
N PRO A 270 -2.38 -11.60 -2.08
CA PRO A 270 -3.15 -11.60 -3.33
C PRO A 270 -4.39 -12.52 -3.27
N ASP A 271 -4.29 -13.65 -2.59
CA ASP A 271 -5.40 -14.62 -2.49
C ASP A 271 -6.57 -14.05 -1.67
N PHE A 272 -6.25 -13.34 -0.57
CA PHE A 272 -7.25 -12.68 0.25
C PHE A 272 -7.98 -11.59 -0.55
N ILE A 273 -7.25 -10.66 -1.17
CA ILE A 273 -7.88 -9.53 -1.87
C ILE A 273 -8.67 -10.00 -3.09
N GLY A 274 -8.15 -10.97 -3.86
CA GLY A 274 -8.87 -11.53 -5.00
C GLY A 274 -10.17 -12.22 -4.58
N THR A 275 -10.16 -12.95 -3.46
CA THR A 275 -11.37 -13.58 -2.92
C THR A 275 -12.34 -12.56 -2.35
N TYR A 276 -11.84 -11.56 -1.61
CA TYR A 276 -12.66 -10.46 -1.10
C TYR A 276 -13.36 -9.69 -2.22
N CYS A 277 -12.63 -9.32 -3.28
CA CYS A 277 -13.21 -8.58 -4.40
C CYS A 277 -14.28 -9.40 -5.13
N ARG A 278 -14.04 -10.69 -5.41
CA ARG A 278 -15.06 -11.58 -6.02
C ARG A 278 -16.33 -11.65 -5.18
N LEU A 279 -16.21 -11.90 -3.88
CA LEU A 279 -17.36 -11.96 -2.97
C LEU A 279 -18.08 -10.61 -2.83
N SER A 280 -17.32 -9.51 -2.74
CA SER A 280 -17.89 -8.14 -2.64
C SER A 280 -18.70 -7.80 -3.88
N LEU A 281 -18.17 -8.06 -5.08
CA LEU A 281 -18.86 -7.81 -6.34
C LEU A 281 -20.12 -8.66 -6.46
N PHE A 282 -20.02 -9.96 -6.14
CA PHE A 282 -21.16 -10.87 -6.14
C PHE A 282 -22.26 -10.36 -5.20
N ILE A 283 -21.93 -10.10 -3.94
CA ILE A 283 -22.91 -9.64 -2.93
C ILE A 283 -23.55 -8.31 -3.36
N GLU A 284 -22.76 -7.33 -3.79
CA GLU A 284 -23.27 -6.03 -4.24
C GLU A 284 -24.22 -6.18 -5.43
N HIS A 285 -23.80 -6.94 -6.45
CA HIS A 285 -24.57 -7.15 -7.66
C HIS A 285 -25.89 -7.88 -7.38
N PHE A 286 -25.84 -9.04 -6.71
CA PHE A 286 -27.04 -9.81 -6.39
C PHE A 286 -27.96 -9.08 -5.40
N SER A 287 -27.42 -8.27 -4.49
CA SER A 287 -28.26 -7.43 -3.62
C SER A 287 -29.07 -6.43 -4.45
N THR A 288 -28.45 -5.77 -5.43
CA THR A 288 -29.16 -4.84 -6.32
C THR A 288 -30.18 -5.56 -7.20
N TYR A 289 -29.81 -6.70 -7.80
CA TYR A 289 -30.70 -7.51 -8.63
C TYR A 289 -31.93 -7.99 -7.86
N ILE A 290 -31.76 -8.62 -6.69
CA ILE A 290 -32.87 -9.15 -5.90
C ILE A 290 -33.75 -8.00 -5.37
N GLN A 291 -33.18 -6.86 -4.98
CA GLN A 291 -33.97 -5.68 -4.61
C GLN A 291 -34.85 -5.17 -5.76
N TYR A 292 -34.35 -5.24 -7.00
CA TYR A 292 -35.11 -4.88 -8.18
C TYR A 292 -36.26 -5.88 -8.41
N GLU A 293 -35.98 -7.18 -8.44
CA GLU A 293 -37.00 -8.22 -8.62
C GLU A 293 -38.08 -8.16 -7.52
N GLN A 294 -37.70 -7.90 -6.27
CA GLN A 294 -38.63 -7.72 -5.17
C GLN A 294 -39.60 -6.55 -5.38
N ARG A 295 -39.10 -5.42 -5.93
CA ARG A 295 -39.94 -4.24 -6.21
C ARG A 295 -40.93 -4.46 -7.36
N ASN A 296 -40.60 -5.35 -8.30
CA ASN A 296 -41.45 -5.65 -9.44
C ASN A 296 -42.36 -6.86 -9.22
N SER A 297 -42.15 -7.61 -8.13
CA SER A 297 -42.96 -8.77 -7.81
C SER A 297 -44.37 -8.37 -7.37
N LEU A 298 -45.36 -9.08 -7.90
CA LEU A 298 -46.79 -8.91 -7.58
C LEU A 298 -47.31 -9.99 -6.61
N LEU A 299 -46.50 -11.02 -6.33
CA LEU A 299 -46.86 -12.15 -5.50
C LEU A 299 -46.24 -12.02 -4.11
N GLU A 300 -47.07 -11.98 -3.07
CA GLU A 300 -46.63 -11.83 -1.67
C GLU A 300 -45.67 -12.96 -1.22
N LYS A 301 -45.85 -14.17 -1.73
CA LYS A 301 -44.95 -15.30 -1.48
C LYS A 301 -43.53 -15.02 -1.99
N ASP A 302 -43.40 -14.45 -3.18
CA ASP A 302 -42.10 -14.15 -3.78
C ASP A 302 -41.43 -12.98 -3.07
N ILE A 303 -42.20 -11.98 -2.62
CA ILE A 303 -41.69 -10.87 -1.82
C ILE A 303 -41.02 -11.36 -0.54
N ASN A 304 -41.63 -12.35 0.14
CA ASN A 304 -41.06 -12.95 1.35
C ASN A 304 -39.78 -13.74 1.04
N VAL A 305 -39.75 -14.52 -0.05
CA VAL A 305 -38.54 -15.24 -0.49
C VAL A 305 -37.40 -14.26 -0.79
N TYR A 306 -37.68 -13.16 -1.51
CA TYR A 306 -36.67 -12.14 -1.78
C TYR A 306 -36.20 -11.45 -0.51
N ALA A 307 -37.07 -11.21 0.48
CA ALA A 307 -36.70 -10.65 1.76
C ALA A 307 -35.72 -11.56 2.52
N ASP A 308 -35.97 -12.88 2.52
CA ASP A 308 -35.08 -13.87 3.14
C ASP A 308 -33.71 -13.91 2.44
N VAL A 309 -33.69 -13.88 1.10
CA VAL A 309 -32.45 -13.83 0.31
C VAL A 309 -31.67 -12.55 0.60
N LEU A 310 -32.32 -11.39 0.65
CA LEU A 310 -31.68 -10.11 0.98
C LEU A 310 -31.12 -10.09 2.40
N SER A 311 -31.84 -10.66 3.37
CA SER A 311 -31.36 -10.84 4.74
C SER A 311 -30.08 -11.68 4.76
N LYS A 312 -30.03 -12.75 3.98
CA LYS A 312 -28.83 -13.60 3.89
C LYS A 312 -27.66 -12.92 3.21
N LEU A 313 -27.91 -12.18 2.12
CA LEU A 313 -26.88 -11.37 1.45
C LEU A 313 -26.32 -10.30 2.38
N ASP A 314 -27.16 -9.68 3.21
CA ASP A 314 -26.73 -8.70 4.20
C ASP A 314 -25.86 -9.34 5.31
N GLU A 315 -26.21 -10.53 5.79
CA GLU A 315 -25.36 -11.29 6.72
C GLU A 315 -23.97 -11.56 6.10
N PHE A 316 -23.92 -11.99 4.84
CA PHE A 316 -22.65 -12.21 4.13
C PHE A 316 -21.87 -10.91 3.95
N ARG A 317 -22.53 -9.79 3.65
CA ARG A 317 -21.90 -8.46 3.57
C ARG A 317 -21.23 -8.08 4.89
N HIS A 318 -21.92 -8.27 6.02
CA HIS A 318 -21.38 -7.98 7.35
C HIS A 318 -20.18 -8.85 7.70
N ARG A 319 -20.23 -10.15 7.37
CA ARG A 319 -19.11 -11.08 7.57
C ARG A 319 -17.90 -10.72 6.70
N LEU A 320 -18.15 -10.32 5.45
CA LEU A 320 -17.12 -9.88 4.53
C LEU A 320 -16.45 -8.58 5.04
N GLU A 321 -17.24 -7.62 5.52
CA GLU A 321 -16.73 -6.37 6.11
C GLU A 321 -15.94 -6.61 7.40
N SER A 322 -16.37 -7.56 8.25
CA SER A 322 -15.58 -7.96 9.42
C SER A 322 -14.23 -8.57 9.02
N SER A 323 -14.21 -9.33 7.92
CA SER A 323 -12.97 -9.93 7.40
C SER A 323 -12.06 -8.86 6.78
N TRP A 324 -12.62 -7.85 6.12
CA TRP A 324 -11.87 -6.71 5.63
C TRP A 324 -11.24 -5.88 6.75
N LYS A 325 -12.01 -5.61 7.81
CA LYS A 325 -11.52 -4.85 8.97
C LYS A 325 -10.30 -5.50 9.64
N SER A 326 -10.21 -6.83 9.66
CA SER A 326 -9.08 -7.53 10.31
C SER A 326 -7.74 -7.32 9.58
N VAL A 327 -7.78 -7.03 8.27
CA VAL A 327 -6.58 -6.73 7.48
C VAL A 327 -6.35 -5.23 7.27
N ARG A 328 -7.32 -4.39 7.64
CA ARG A 328 -7.32 -2.94 7.39
C ARG A 328 -6.67 -2.14 8.53
N TRP A 329 -5.37 -2.31 8.68
CA TRP A 329 -4.64 -1.69 9.79
C TRP A 329 -4.17 -0.25 9.55
N VAL A 330 -4.03 0.18 8.29
CA VAL A 330 -3.42 1.49 7.96
C VAL A 330 -4.27 2.65 8.48
N GLY A 331 -5.60 2.54 8.35
CA GLY A 331 -6.55 3.52 8.90
C GLY A 331 -6.45 3.65 10.42
N ASP A 332 -6.32 2.54 11.14
CA ASP A 332 -6.16 2.52 12.60
C ASP A 332 -4.84 3.17 13.02
N VAL A 333 -3.74 2.84 12.33
CA VAL A 333 -2.44 3.46 12.54
C VAL A 333 -2.51 4.96 12.31
N ALA A 334 -3.16 5.42 11.22
CA ALA A 334 -3.33 6.84 10.94
C ALA A 334 -4.18 7.54 12.01
N SER A 335 -5.22 6.86 12.54
CA SER A 335 -6.03 7.38 13.64
C SER A 335 -5.20 7.58 14.91
N ILE A 336 -4.44 6.56 15.31
CA ILE A 336 -3.53 6.60 16.47
C ILE A 336 -2.45 7.67 16.27
N ALA A 337 -1.89 7.76 15.06
CA ALA A 337 -0.84 8.71 14.75
C ALA A 337 -1.29 10.17 14.90
N ARG A 338 -2.59 10.46 14.77
CA ARG A 338 -3.22 11.79 14.97
C ARG A 338 -3.58 12.09 16.42
N ASP A 339 -3.63 11.10 17.30
CA ASP A 339 -4.01 11.33 18.70
C ASP A 339 -2.80 11.63 19.58
N LYS A 340 -2.71 12.89 20.05
CA LYS A 340 -1.66 13.38 20.97
C LYS A 340 -1.60 12.61 22.29
N ARG A 341 -2.70 11.98 22.70
CA ARG A 341 -2.84 11.32 24.00
C ARG A 341 -2.40 9.86 23.96
N THR A 342 -2.23 9.28 22.77
CA THR A 342 -1.89 7.87 22.65
C THR A 342 -0.43 7.61 23.02
N LYS A 343 -0.22 6.66 23.94
CA LYS A 343 1.09 6.07 24.23
C LYS A 343 1.49 5.04 23.15
N GLY A 344 0.97 5.14 21.93
CA GLY A 344 1.20 4.14 20.88
C GLY A 344 2.45 4.39 20.03
N VAL A 345 3.19 5.46 20.33
CA VAL A 345 4.17 6.03 19.42
C VAL A 345 5.43 6.49 20.18
N VAL A 346 6.62 6.25 19.62
CA VAL A 346 7.92 6.66 20.18
C VAL A 346 8.56 7.69 19.25
N SER A 347 9.03 8.83 19.75
CA SER A 347 9.71 9.81 18.90
C SER A 347 11.14 9.40 18.56
N MET A 348 11.60 9.75 17.35
CA MET A 348 12.99 9.56 16.94
C MET A 348 13.95 10.32 17.85
N LYS A 349 13.56 11.50 18.37
CA LYS A 349 14.33 12.23 19.39
C LYS A 349 14.68 11.35 20.61
N ARG A 350 13.72 10.55 21.10
CA ARG A 350 13.97 9.63 22.23
C ARG A 350 14.88 8.49 21.82
N LEU A 351 14.67 7.93 20.63
CA LEU A 351 15.53 6.87 20.11
C LEU A 351 16.97 7.37 19.98
N PHE A 352 17.21 8.57 19.43
CA PHE A 352 18.56 9.14 19.35
C PHE A 352 19.19 9.40 20.73
N ALA A 353 18.40 9.77 21.74
CA ALA A 353 18.90 9.97 23.09
C ALA A 353 19.43 8.68 23.73
N VAL A 354 18.88 7.51 23.38
CA VAL A 354 19.41 6.20 23.84
C VAL A 354 20.87 6.02 23.40
N SER A 355 21.22 6.38 22.16
CA SER A 355 22.61 6.32 21.69
C SER A 355 23.56 7.23 22.47
N ASN A 356 23.08 8.40 22.91
CA ASN A 356 23.94 9.37 23.61
C ASN A 356 24.24 8.91 25.05
N GLY A 357 23.26 8.37 25.77
CA GLY A 357 23.49 7.82 27.11
C GLY A 357 24.47 6.64 27.11
N MET A 358 24.48 5.85 26.05
CA MET A 358 25.42 4.72 25.89
C MET A 358 26.86 5.16 25.65
N ASN A 359 27.08 6.23 24.89
CA ASN A 359 28.42 6.78 24.66
C ASN A 359 29.04 7.36 25.94
N ASP A 360 28.21 7.88 26.85
CA ASP A 360 28.67 8.41 28.13
C ASP A 360 28.97 7.29 29.15
N GLU A 361 28.19 6.20 29.20
CA GLU A 361 28.51 5.03 30.04
C GLU A 361 29.80 4.31 29.60
N VAL A 362 30.04 4.19 28.29
CA VAL A 362 31.30 3.60 27.76
C VAL A 362 32.50 4.49 28.08
N ARG A 363 32.34 5.83 28.06
CA ARG A 363 33.40 6.77 28.47
C ARG A 363 33.71 6.68 29.96
N HIS A 364 32.71 6.44 30.81
CA HIS A 364 32.93 6.26 32.25
C HIS A 364 33.55 4.91 32.61
N ASN A 365 33.23 3.82 31.91
CA ASN A 365 33.85 2.52 32.12
C ASN A 365 35.28 2.40 31.54
N GLY A 366 35.67 3.28 30.61
CA GLY A 366 37.01 3.31 30.02
C GLY A 366 38.10 4.00 30.85
N GLN A 367 37.77 4.63 31.98
CA GLN A 367 38.74 5.35 32.84
C GLN A 367 39.16 4.60 34.11
N GLY A 368 38.70 3.37 34.32
CA GLY A 368 38.98 2.61 35.54
C GLY A 368 39.96 1.45 35.36
N THR A 369 41.25 1.71 35.14
CA THR A 369 42.41 0.97 35.73
C THR A 369 43.72 1.25 34.98
N THR A 370 44.47 2.28 35.40
CA THR A 370 45.94 2.16 35.56
C THR A 370 46.42 3.34 36.39
N SER A 371 46.70 3.11 37.68
CA SER A 371 47.67 3.97 38.37
C SER A 371 48.33 3.18 39.49
N TYR A 372 49.62 2.96 39.28
CA TYR A 372 50.59 2.36 40.19
C TYR A 372 50.53 3.06 41.56
N LYS A 373 50.32 2.29 42.62
CA LYS A 373 50.61 2.76 43.99
C LYS A 373 52.09 2.55 44.28
N GLN A 374 52.83 3.65 44.23
CA GLN A 374 54.15 3.81 44.81
C GLN A 374 53.99 3.83 46.34
N VAL A 375 54.55 2.84 47.04
CA VAL A 375 54.60 2.81 48.51
C VAL A 375 56.03 3.10 48.92
N THR A 376 56.26 4.30 49.44
CA THR A 376 57.43 4.67 50.25
C THR A 376 57.13 4.35 51.71
N SER A 377 57.89 3.46 52.33
CA SER A 377 57.95 3.31 53.78
C SER A 377 59.40 3.37 54.25
N THR A 378 59.60 4.24 55.23
CA THR A 378 60.82 4.61 55.93
C THR A 378 61.51 3.46 56.67
N SER A 379 62.83 3.62 56.76
CA SER A 379 63.84 2.86 57.50
C SER A 379 63.52 2.50 58.95
N GLN A 380 63.82 1.24 59.32
CA GLN A 380 64.48 0.89 60.58
C GLN A 380 65.08 -0.53 60.50
N ASP A 381 66.41 -0.57 60.46
CA ASP A 381 67.25 -1.73 60.84
C ASP A 381 67.12 -1.96 62.37
N PRO A 382 67.44 -3.16 62.95
CA PRO A 382 68.69 -3.83 62.65
C PRO A 382 68.76 -5.38 62.74
N SER A 383 69.86 -5.87 62.18
CA SER A 383 70.75 -6.90 62.77
C SER A 383 70.48 -8.39 62.51
N THR A 384 71.49 -8.95 61.81
CA THR A 384 72.27 -10.17 62.08
C THR A 384 71.79 -11.55 61.64
N SER A 385 72.74 -12.18 60.93
CA SER A 385 73.07 -13.61 60.88
C SER A 385 72.17 -14.52 60.04
N VAL A 386 72.63 -15.50 59.26
CA VAL A 386 73.92 -15.99 58.73
C VAL A 386 73.56 -17.37 58.16
N LYS A 387 74.10 -17.71 56.97
CA LYS A 387 74.20 -19.07 56.37
C LYS A 387 72.84 -19.78 56.09
N MET A 388 72.59 -20.35 54.92
CA MET A 388 73.47 -21.09 54.01
C MET A 388 72.84 -21.08 52.61
#